data_AF-A0A2N1UGY4-F1
#
_entry.id   AF-A0A2N1UGY4-F1
#
_cell.length_a   1.000
_cell.length_b   1.000
_cell.length_c   1.000
_cell.angle_alpha   90.00
_cell.angle_beta   90.00
_cell.angle_gamma   90.00
#
_symmetry.space_group_name_H-M   'P 1'
#
loop_
_entity.id
_entity.type
_entity.pdbx_description
1 polymer ?
#
loop_
_entity_poly.entity_id
_entity_poly.type
_entity_poly.pdbx_seq_one_letter_code
_entity_poly.pdbx_strand_id
1 'polypeptide(L)'
;MNTDKQKLLLDNLQSLLEKQIELARKGNYRRVELLSEQAGSAIEELAKIDSPDSSDFENRRKNLLKLYEKLELMLVAEQNSIKDQQKQVDNVRKILSAYRNSG
;
A
#
# COMPACT_ATOMS: atom_id res chain seq x y z
N MET A 1 -22.25 20.51 9.61
CA MET A 1 -20.87 20.49 10.14
C MET A 1 -20.15 19.16 9.92
N ASN A 2 -20.83 18.00 9.83
CA ASN A 2 -20.15 16.70 9.65
C ASN A 2 -19.64 16.46 8.20
N THR A 3 -20.34 17.01 7.21
CA THR A 3 -20.06 16.80 5.78
C THR A 3 -18.73 17.41 5.31
N ASP A 4 -18.35 18.59 5.82
CA ASP A 4 -17.07 19.25 5.44
C ASP A 4 -15.86 18.49 6.00
N LYS A 5 -15.96 17.99 7.24
CA LYS A 5 -14.94 17.14 7.85
C LYS A 5 -14.78 15.83 7.08
N GLN A 6 -15.90 15.19 6.72
CA GLN A 6 -15.89 13.97 5.93
C GLN A 6 -15.22 14.17 4.57
N LYS A 7 -15.54 15.26 3.87
CA LYS A 7 -14.92 15.61 2.59
C LYS A 7 -13.40 15.79 2.73
N LEU A 8 -12.96 16.51 3.76
CA LEU A 8 -11.54 16.72 4.03
C LEU A 8 -10.81 15.39 4.30
N LEU A 9 -11.41 14.49 5.07
CA LEU A 9 -10.83 13.18 5.37
C LEU A 9 -10.73 12.31 4.10
N LEU A 10 -11.73 12.33 3.23
CA LEU A 10 -11.70 11.62 1.94
C LEU A 10 -10.63 12.19 1.00
N ASP A 11 -10.54 13.51 0.89
CA ASP A 11 -9.52 14.19 0.08
C ASP A 11 -8.10 13.89 0.60
N ASN A 12 -7.92 13.89 1.93
CA ASN A 12 -6.67 13.53 2.56
C ASN A 12 -6.30 12.06 2.30
N LEU A 13 -7.27 11.14 2.45
CA LEU A 13 -7.06 9.72 2.21
C LEU A 13 -6.67 9.44 0.75
N GLN A 14 -7.32 10.12 -0.20
CA GLN A 14 -6.96 10.02 -1.61
C GLN A 14 -5.51 10.47 -1.85
N SER A 15 -5.12 11.63 -1.32
CA SER A 15 -3.76 12.16 -1.45
C SER A 15 -2.70 11.22 -0.84
N LEU A 16 -3.00 10.64 0.33
CA LEU A 16 -2.12 9.66 0.96
C LEU A 16 -1.92 8.42 0.08
N LEU A 17 -3.00 7.87 -0.48
CA LEU A 17 -2.93 6.69 -1.36
C LEU A 17 -2.17 6.96 -2.65
N GLU A 18 -2.42 8.10 -3.29
CA GLU A 18 -1.71 8.51 -4.50
C GLU A 18 -0.21 8.63 -4.22
N LYS A 19 0.17 9.22 -3.10
CA LYS A 19 1.57 9.35 -2.67
C LYS A 19 2.21 8.01 -2.32
N GLN A 20 1.47 7.09 -1.69
CA GLN A 20 1.92 5.72 -1.45
C GLN A 20 2.20 4.98 -2.76
N ILE A 21 1.31 5.10 -3.75
CA ILE A 21 1.51 4.53 -5.08
C ILE A 21 2.77 5.09 -5.74
N GLU A 22 3.00 6.41 -5.67
CA GLU A 22 4.22 7.01 -6.19
C GLU A 22 5.49 6.50 -5.50
N LEU A 23 5.46 6.34 -4.18
CA LEU A 23 6.59 5.83 -3.41
C LEU A 23 6.84 4.35 -3.67
N ALA A 24 5.78 3.54 -3.81
CA ALA A 24 5.88 2.14 -4.18
C ALA A 24 6.53 1.97 -5.58
N ARG A 25 6.15 2.80 -6.57
CA ARG A 25 6.82 2.83 -7.89
C ARG A 25 8.32 3.13 -7.80
N LYS A 26 8.74 3.89 -6.79
CA LYS A 26 10.14 4.24 -6.54
C LYS A 26 10.87 3.25 -5.64
N GLY A 27 10.21 2.15 -5.24
CA GLY A 27 10.76 1.16 -4.30
C GLY A 27 10.92 1.68 -2.87
N ASN A 28 10.33 2.82 -2.51
CA ASN A 28 10.48 3.44 -1.19
C ASN A 28 9.45 2.90 -0.19
N TYR A 29 9.49 1.59 0.06
CA TYR A 29 8.48 0.89 0.86
C TYR A 29 8.48 1.29 2.33
N ARG A 30 9.63 1.69 2.90
CA ARG A 30 9.70 2.26 4.25
C ARG A 30 8.82 3.50 4.41
N ARG A 31 8.77 4.34 3.37
CA ARG A 31 7.94 5.56 3.40
C ARG A 31 6.49 5.27 3.02
N VAL A 32 6.23 4.20 2.26
CA VAL A 32 4.87 3.68 2.04
C VAL A 32 4.25 3.24 3.37
N GLU A 33 5.00 2.50 4.20
CA GLU A 33 4.55 2.02 5.51
C GLU A 33 4.18 3.19 6.46
N LEU A 34 5.04 4.21 6.55
CA LEU A 34 4.74 5.41 7.35
C LEU A 34 3.45 6.13 6.92
N LEU A 35 3.17 6.17 5.61
CA LEU A 35 1.91 6.74 5.12
C LEU A 35 0.72 5.82 5.34
N SER A 36 0.92 4.51 5.47
CA SER A 36 -0.15 3.55 5.76
C SER A 36 -0.74 3.78 7.15
N GLU A 37 0.10 4.10 8.14
CA GLU A 37 -0.36 4.46 9.49
C GLU A 37 -1.24 5.72 9.48
N GLN A 38 -0.85 6.72 8.69
CA GLN A 38 -1.61 7.96 8.53
C GLN A 38 -2.94 7.73 7.81
N ALA A 39 -2.93 6.90 6.76
CA ALA A 39 -4.14 6.51 6.04
C ALA A 39 -5.09 5.69 6.93
N GLY A 40 -4.54 4.79 7.77
CA GLY A 40 -5.31 4.02 8.74
C GLY A 40 -6.06 4.90 9.73
N SER A 41 -5.38 5.90 10.30
CA SER A 41 -6.02 6.89 11.18
C SER A 41 -7.16 7.65 10.49
N ALA A 42 -6.99 8.03 9.22
CA ALA A 42 -8.02 8.71 8.45
C ALA A 42 -9.25 7.82 8.17
N ILE A 43 -9.04 6.51 7.93
CA ILE A 43 -10.14 5.53 7.79
C ILE A 43 -10.89 5.38 9.11
N GLU A 44 -10.18 5.26 10.24
CA GLU A 44 -10.82 5.15 11.56
C GLU A 44 -11.67 6.37 11.89
N GLU A 45 -11.21 7.57 11.50
CA GLU A 45 -12.02 8.79 11.65
C GLU A 45 -13.24 8.79 10.72
N LEU A 46 -13.09 8.34 9.47
CA LEU A 46 -14.20 8.21 8.53
C LEU A 46 -15.25 7.21 9.01
N ALA A 47 -14.84 6.10 9.62
CA ALA A 47 -15.73 5.07 10.15
C ALA A 47 -16.60 5.57 11.31
N LYS A 48 -16.16 6.62 12.03
CA LYS A 48 -16.92 7.25 13.13
C LYS A 48 -17.95 8.27 12.63
N ILE A 49 -17.92 8.63 11.36
CA ILE A 49 -18.85 9.58 10.76
C ILE A 49 -20.00 8.78 10.15
N ASP A 50 -21.22 8.98 10.67
CA ASP A 50 -22.43 8.43 10.05
C ASP A 50 -22.46 8.81 8.56
N SER A 51 -22.45 7.79 7.72
CA SER A 51 -22.31 7.95 6.27
C SER A 51 -23.59 8.57 5.71
N PRO A 52 -23.53 9.78 5.12
CA PRO A 52 -24.67 10.29 4.38
C PRO A 52 -24.80 9.51 3.07
N ASP A 53 -25.99 8.99 2.82
CA ASP A 53 -26.37 8.18 1.66
C ASP A 53 -26.43 9.03 0.37
N SER A 54 -25.28 9.63 0.03
CA SER A 54 -25.13 10.54 -1.11
C SER A 54 -24.34 9.87 -2.22
N SER A 55 -24.78 10.08 -3.46
CA SER A 55 -24.12 9.55 -4.66
C SER A 55 -22.67 10.03 -4.81
N ASP A 56 -22.34 11.24 -4.32
CA ASP A 56 -20.96 11.76 -4.35
C ASP A 56 -20.03 10.98 -3.41
N PHE A 57 -20.51 10.67 -2.21
CA PHE A 57 -19.74 9.86 -1.24
C PHE A 57 -19.42 8.47 -1.81
N GLU A 58 -20.42 7.79 -2.38
CA GLU A 58 -20.22 6.47 -2.98
C GLU A 58 -19.27 6.49 -4.18
N ASN A 59 -19.32 7.53 -5.02
CA ASN A 59 -18.36 7.69 -6.12
C ASN A 59 -16.93 7.88 -5.60
N ARG A 60 -16.75 8.72 -4.58
CA ARG A 60 -15.44 8.95 -3.93
C ARG A 60 -14.91 7.67 -3.29
N ARG A 61 -15.76 6.94 -2.58
CA ARG A 61 -15.43 5.65 -1.96
C ARG A 61 -14.98 4.62 -3.01
N LYS A 62 -15.67 4.51 -4.14
CA LYS A 62 -15.27 3.64 -5.26
C LYS A 62 -13.90 4.02 -5.82
N ASN A 63 -13.61 5.32 -5.95
CA ASN A 63 -12.30 5.78 -6.42
C ASN A 63 -11.19 5.42 -5.42
N LEU A 64 -11.43 5.60 -4.12
CA LEU A 64 -10.50 5.20 -3.07
C LEU A 64 -10.24 3.68 -3.09
N LEU A 65 -11.28 2.86 -3.27
CA LEU A 65 -11.13 1.41 -3.36
C LEU A 65 -10.20 1.01 -4.52
N LYS A 66 -10.38 1.62 -5.71
CA LYS A 66 -9.50 1.38 -6.86
C LYS A 66 -8.04 1.75 -6.58
N LEU A 67 -7.79 2.81 -5.81
CA LEU A 67 -6.43 3.20 -5.42
C LEU A 67 -5.83 2.18 -4.44
N TYR A 68 -6.62 1.70 -3.48
CA TYR A 68 -6.21 0.64 -2.56
C TYR A 68 -5.86 -0.66 -3.30
N GLU A 69 -6.75 -1.15 -4.16
CA GLU A 69 -6.52 -2.37 -4.96
C GLU A 69 -5.25 -2.24 -5.80
N LYS A 70 -5.04 -1.07 -6.41
CA LYS A 70 -3.82 -0.80 -7.18
C LYS A 70 -2.56 -0.84 -6.31
N LEU A 71 -2.59 -0.22 -5.13
CA LEU A 71 -1.46 -0.25 -4.20
C LEU A 71 -1.17 -1.68 -3.72
N GLU A 72 -2.21 -2.44 -3.38
CA GLU A 72 -2.10 -3.84 -2.97
C GLU A 72 -1.43 -4.69 -4.06
N LEU A 73 -1.91 -4.60 -5.30
CA LEU A 73 -1.32 -5.33 -6.43
C LEU A 73 0.17 -4.99 -6.62
N MET A 74 0.54 -3.73 -6.45
CA MET A 74 1.94 -3.32 -6.53
C MET A 74 2.80 -3.92 -5.42
N LEU A 75 2.30 -3.91 -4.18
CA LEU A 75 3.01 -4.47 -3.03
C LEU A 75 3.16 -5.99 -3.15
N VAL A 76 2.14 -6.69 -3.62
CA VAL A 76 2.18 -8.14 -3.88
C VAL A 76 3.20 -8.47 -4.97
N ALA A 77 3.21 -7.70 -6.06
CA ALA A 77 4.17 -7.88 -7.14
C ALA A 77 5.62 -7.72 -6.65
N GLU A 78 5.89 -6.69 -5.84
CA GLU A 78 7.21 -6.51 -5.22
C GLU A 78 7.57 -7.67 -4.29
N GLN A 79 6.66 -8.08 -3.42
CA GLN A 79 6.92 -9.18 -2.48
C GLN A 79 7.31 -10.47 -3.22
N ASN A 80 6.67 -10.74 -4.35
CA ASN A 80 7.01 -11.89 -5.20
C ASN A 80 8.40 -11.73 -5.84
N SER A 81 8.74 -10.54 -6.33
CA SER A 81 10.08 -10.23 -6.86
C SER A 81 11.17 -10.48 -5.80
N ILE A 82 10.98 -9.99 -4.58
CA ILE A 82 11.92 -10.19 -3.46
C ILE A 82 12.07 -11.68 -3.12
N LYS A 83 10.96 -12.44 -3.08
CA LYS A 83 11.00 -13.89 -2.83
C LYS A 83 11.80 -14.62 -3.90
N ASP A 84 11.68 -14.23 -5.16
CA ASP A 84 12.41 -14.87 -6.25
C ASP A 84 13.90 -14.52 -6.22
N GLN A 85 14.25 -13.27 -5.92
CA GLN A 85 15.65 -12.87 -5.66
C GLN A 85 16.26 -13.65 -4.50
N GLN A 86 15.51 -13.85 -3.42
CA GLN A 86 15.98 -14.63 -2.27
C GLN A 86 16.25 -16.10 -2.65
N LYS A 87 15.35 -16.74 -3.41
CA LYS A 87 15.59 -18.11 -3.92
C LYS A 87 16.86 -18.19 -4.77
N GLN A 88 17.12 -17.18 -5.62
CA GLN A 88 18.33 -17.14 -6.44
C GLN A 88 19.59 -17.06 -5.56
N VAL A 89 19.59 -16.19 -4.55
CA VAL A 89 20.71 -16.07 -3.60
C VAL A 89 20.93 -17.37 -2.84
N ASP A 90 19.87 -18.02 -2.38
CA ASP A 90 19.96 -19.30 -1.66
C ASP A 90 20.50 -20.42 -2.54
N ASN A 91 20.11 -20.46 -3.82
CA ASN A 91 20.65 -21.43 -4.79
C ASN A 91 22.14 -21.19 -5.05
N VAL A 92 22.56 -19.94 -5.23
CA VAL A 92 23.99 -19.59 -5.39
C VAL A 92 24.78 -20.00 -4.15
N ARG A 93 24.27 -19.72 -2.94
CA ARG A 93 24.91 -20.14 -1.68
C ARG A 93 25.06 -21.66 -1.59
N LYS A 94 24.02 -22.42 -1.96
CA LYS A 94 24.08 -23.89 -1.98
C LYS A 94 25.18 -24.38 -2.92
N ILE A 95 25.25 -23.84 -4.14
CA ILE A 95 26.28 -24.20 -5.13
C ILE A 95 27.69 -23.92 -4.57
N LEU A 96 27.93 -22.70 -4.06
CA LEU A 96 29.23 -22.34 -3.46
C LEU A 96 29.61 -23.23 -2.28
N SER A 97 28.63 -23.61 -1.44
CA SER A 97 28.87 -24.53 -0.32
C SER A 97 29.26 -25.94 -0.77
N ALA A 98 28.67 -26.43 -1.87
CA ALA A 98 29.04 -27.71 -2.46
C ALA A 98 30.47 -27.69 -2.99
N TYR A 99 30.88 -26.63 -3.70
CA TYR A 99 32.26 -26.47 -4.16
C TYR A 99 33.27 -26.40 -3.02
N ARG A 100 32.95 -25.70 -1.92
CA ARG A 100 33.84 -25.58 -0.75
C ARG A 100 34.02 -26.89 0.02
N ASN A 101 33.01 -27.77 0.02
CA ASN A 101 33.06 -29.05 0.73
C ASN A 101 33.59 -30.22 -0.13
N SER A 102 33.87 -29.97 -1.41
CA SER A 102 34.33 -30.98 -2.38
C SER A 102 35.83 -30.85 -2.72
N GLY A 103 36.57 -29.98 -2.03
CA GLY A 103 38.02 -29.82 -2.12
C GLY A 103 38.66 -29.93 -0.75
#